data_AF-A0A8H5TJM8-F1
#
_entry.id   AF-A0A8H5TJM8-F1
#
_cell.length_a   1.000
_cell.length_b   1.000
_cell.length_c   1.000
_cell.angle_alpha   90.00
_cell.angle_beta   90.00
_cell.angle_gamma   90.00
#
_symmetry.space_group_name_H-M   'P 1'
#
loop_
_entity.id
_entity.type
_entity.pdbx_description
1 polymer ?
#
loop_
_entity_poly.entity_id
_entity_poly.type
_entity_poly.pdbx_seq_one_letter_code
_entity_poly.pdbx_strand_id
1 'polypeptide(L)'
;MTSHGIARAVRSRTEEQRQQDLVKIQKYRGLEDEIRQKISDNNYGTETFQLTSKLLRLNPEYYTIWNARRRCLIYGLLSKPSAGSPLSKESQNTSAIDTHTASSDASLPSSSTEIPPRPSLPTAGKTGTTTDSDADTDVIRSELGFTVPLLMEFPKCYWIWNYRLWTLDRAIERLHASIARRIWEEELGLVSKMLTKDRRNFHAWGYRRHVVAQLESSVLNGQSLVELEFEYTTKKIHEDLSNFSAWHNRSQLITRLLNERKADDASRKDLLDKELEIIREALNVGPEDQSLWYYHQFLVLNLANPSSSRQIAPNLTMEERKSYIDNEVTEIKDLLQDYKDIKWIYEALIEYAIALSQLMGQPFEPQSRSDVTSWLQILRKLDPKRNGRWSDLEKDLGLGQI
;
A
#
# COMPACT_ATOMS: atom_id res chain seq x y z
N MET A 1 18.49 10.31 4.15
CA MET A 1 17.53 9.18 4.07
C MET A 1 17.94 8.15 5.12
N THR A 2 17.02 7.68 5.94
CA THR A 2 17.30 6.72 7.03
C THR A 2 17.32 5.29 6.52
N SER A 3 18.50 4.69 6.45
CA SER A 3 18.63 3.25 6.19
C SER A 3 18.11 2.45 7.40
N HIS A 4 17.10 1.61 7.18
CA HIS A 4 16.56 0.72 8.20
C HIS A 4 17.53 -0.45 8.45
N GLY A 5 17.69 -0.85 9.72
CA GLY A 5 18.52 -2.00 10.09
C GLY A 5 19.99 -1.69 10.41
N ILE A 6 20.38 -0.41 10.50
CA ILE A 6 21.70 -0.06 11.08
C ILE A 6 21.73 -0.51 12.55
N ALA A 7 22.49 -1.56 12.84
CA ALA A 7 22.77 -2.00 14.20
C ALA A 7 23.46 -0.88 14.99
N ARG A 8 22.96 -0.56 16.19
CA ARG A 8 23.43 0.56 17.04
C ARG A 8 24.82 0.36 17.66
N ALA A 9 25.64 -0.55 17.13
CA ALA A 9 27.02 -0.70 17.53
C ALA A 9 27.87 0.43 16.93
N VAL A 10 28.79 0.99 17.72
CA VAL A 10 29.84 1.88 17.20
C VAL A 10 30.78 1.02 16.37
N ARG A 11 30.51 0.90 15.07
CA ARG A 11 31.40 0.22 14.12
C ARG A 11 32.64 1.07 13.87
N SER A 12 33.67 0.86 14.67
CA SER A 12 35.05 1.12 14.27
C SER A 12 35.34 0.31 13.00
N ARG A 13 35.22 0.95 11.83
CA ARG A 13 35.63 0.33 10.57
C ARG A 13 37.15 0.17 10.61
N THR A 14 37.64 -1.00 10.21
CA THR A 14 39.08 -1.16 9.99
C THR A 14 39.50 -0.34 8.76
N GLU A 15 40.80 -0.05 8.59
CA GLU A 15 41.24 0.74 7.45
C GLU A 15 41.02 -0.02 6.13
N GLU A 16 41.10 -1.36 6.14
CA GLU A 16 40.77 -2.20 4.98
C GLU A 16 39.28 -2.07 4.61
N GLN A 17 38.38 -2.06 5.60
CA GLN A 17 36.95 -1.82 5.39
C GLN A 17 36.70 -0.40 4.84
N ARG A 18 37.41 0.61 5.34
CA ARG A 18 37.35 1.98 4.84
C ARG A 18 37.78 2.07 3.38
N GLN A 19 38.90 1.46 3.02
CA GLN A 19 39.42 1.45 1.64
C GLN A 19 38.49 0.68 0.70
N GLN A 20 37.94 -0.46 1.13
CA GLN A 20 36.91 -1.18 0.36
C GLN A 20 35.65 -0.32 0.13
N ASP A 21 35.20 0.44 1.13
CA ASP A 21 34.06 1.35 0.98
C ASP A 21 34.38 2.54 0.08
N LEU A 22 35.59 3.11 0.14
CA LEU A 22 36.03 4.16 -0.78
C LEU A 22 36.04 3.70 -2.24
N VAL A 23 36.55 2.49 -2.52
CA VAL A 23 36.52 1.89 -3.88
C VAL A 23 35.09 1.65 -4.37
N LYS A 24 34.17 1.19 -3.49
CA LYS A 24 32.74 1.07 -3.82
C LYS A 24 32.11 2.43 -4.15
N ILE A 25 32.42 3.46 -3.35
CA ILE A 25 31.90 4.83 -3.55
C ILE A 25 32.43 5.43 -4.85
N GLN A 26 33.71 5.27 -5.17
CA GLN A 26 34.29 5.74 -6.43
C GLN A 26 33.65 5.06 -7.64
N LYS A 27 33.48 3.74 -7.59
CA LYS A 27 32.79 2.97 -8.64
C LYS A 27 31.32 3.37 -8.80
N TYR A 28 30.62 3.63 -7.70
CA TYR A 28 29.23 4.11 -7.73
C TYR A 28 29.14 5.50 -8.37
N ARG A 29 30.02 6.44 -7.99
CA ARG A 29 30.05 7.80 -8.56
C ARG A 29 30.34 7.77 -10.05
N GLY A 30 31.35 7.03 -10.50
CA GLY A 30 31.64 6.90 -11.93
C GLY A 30 30.45 6.40 -12.76
N LEU A 31 29.68 5.42 -12.24
CA LEU A 31 28.43 4.96 -12.88
C LEU A 31 27.30 6.01 -12.84
N GLU A 32 27.22 6.82 -11.78
CA GLU A 32 26.26 7.92 -11.69
C GLU A 32 26.60 9.04 -12.67
N ASP A 33 27.87 9.45 -12.75
CA ASP A 33 28.37 10.51 -13.62
C ASP A 33 28.23 10.11 -15.11
N GLU A 34 28.55 8.87 -15.45
CA GLU A 34 28.33 8.28 -16.79
C GLU A 34 26.85 8.36 -17.20
N ILE A 35 25.93 7.96 -16.32
CA ILE A 35 24.48 8.04 -16.58
C ILE A 35 24.01 9.50 -16.67
N ARG A 36 24.51 10.40 -15.82
CA ARG A 36 24.17 11.83 -15.85
C ARG A 36 24.54 12.46 -17.19
N GLN A 37 25.71 12.15 -17.72
CA GLN A 37 26.15 12.61 -19.05
C GLN A 37 25.22 12.09 -20.16
N LYS A 38 24.93 10.79 -20.18
CA LYS A 38 23.97 10.23 -21.17
C LYS A 38 22.58 10.89 -21.07
N ILE A 39 22.14 11.28 -19.87
CA ILE A 39 20.86 11.99 -19.64
C ILE A 39 20.92 13.44 -20.15
N SER A 40 22.00 14.20 -19.93
CA SER A 40 22.13 15.56 -20.46
C SER A 40 22.13 15.58 -21.98
N ASP A 41 22.78 14.56 -22.57
CA ASP A 41 22.91 14.40 -24.02
C ASP A 41 21.65 13.80 -24.66
N ASN A 42 20.60 13.55 -23.85
CA ASN A 42 19.35 12.88 -24.22
C ASN A 42 19.54 11.50 -24.90
N ASN A 43 20.68 10.85 -24.64
CA ASN A 43 20.99 9.52 -25.13
C ASN A 43 20.33 8.45 -24.23
N TYR A 44 19.12 8.04 -24.61
CA TYR A 44 18.35 6.99 -23.93
C TYR A 44 18.49 5.60 -24.62
N GLY A 45 19.61 5.35 -25.30
CA GLY A 45 19.87 4.09 -26.01
C GLY A 45 20.18 2.89 -25.11
N THR A 46 20.44 1.74 -25.75
CA THR A 46 20.71 0.44 -25.08
C THR A 46 21.85 0.51 -24.07
N GLU A 47 22.88 1.30 -24.33
CA GLU A 47 24.00 1.54 -23.43
C GLU A 47 23.50 2.14 -22.10
N THR A 48 22.83 3.30 -22.16
CA THR A 48 22.22 3.99 -21.02
C THR A 48 21.26 3.09 -20.25
N PHE A 49 20.44 2.31 -20.97
CA PHE A 49 19.56 1.30 -20.35
C PHE A 49 20.35 0.29 -19.52
N GLN A 50 21.45 -0.28 -20.05
CA GLN A 50 22.29 -1.21 -19.31
C GLN A 50 23.03 -0.55 -18.14
N LEU A 51 23.38 0.74 -18.23
CA LEU A 51 23.90 1.49 -17.09
C LEU A 51 22.86 1.63 -15.97
N THR A 52 21.59 1.91 -16.29
CA THR A 52 20.53 1.88 -15.26
C THR A 52 20.40 0.49 -14.62
N SER A 53 20.54 -0.60 -15.40
CA SER A 53 20.53 -1.97 -14.88
C SER A 53 21.66 -2.22 -13.87
N LYS A 54 22.85 -1.63 -14.08
CA LYS A 54 23.99 -1.72 -13.15
C LYS A 54 23.72 -0.93 -11.86
N LEU A 55 23.30 0.34 -11.97
CA LEU A 55 23.17 1.22 -10.81
C LEU A 55 21.96 0.83 -9.93
N LEU A 56 20.82 0.46 -10.51
CA LEU A 56 19.63 0.07 -9.74
C LEU A 56 19.83 -1.22 -8.91
N ARG A 57 20.79 -2.08 -9.29
CA ARG A 57 21.23 -3.23 -8.47
C ARG A 57 22.17 -2.84 -7.31
N LEU A 58 22.70 -1.61 -7.30
CA LEU A 58 23.50 -1.06 -6.20
C LEU A 58 22.66 -0.14 -5.29
N ASN A 59 21.68 0.57 -5.86
CA ASN A 59 20.81 1.49 -5.14
C ASN A 59 19.45 1.65 -5.84
N PRO A 60 18.43 0.82 -5.52
CA PRO A 60 17.10 0.96 -6.09
C PRO A 60 16.30 2.13 -5.51
N GLU A 61 16.76 2.81 -4.44
CA GLU A 61 16.08 4.02 -3.94
C GLU A 61 16.32 5.25 -4.83
N TYR A 62 17.21 5.17 -5.82
CA TYR A 62 17.55 6.30 -6.68
C TYR A 62 16.52 6.54 -7.80
N TYR A 63 15.44 7.24 -7.46
CA TYR A 63 14.31 7.56 -8.34
C TYR A 63 14.69 8.13 -9.73
N THR A 64 15.73 8.97 -9.81
CA THR A 64 16.21 9.55 -11.09
C THR A 64 16.60 8.46 -12.09
N ILE A 65 17.19 7.36 -11.63
CA ILE A 65 17.68 6.27 -12.47
C ILE A 65 16.52 5.39 -12.96
N TRP A 66 15.47 5.21 -12.15
CA TRP A 66 14.20 4.62 -12.63
C TRP A 66 13.54 5.49 -13.71
N ASN A 67 13.54 6.81 -13.55
CA ASN A 67 12.99 7.72 -14.56
C ASN A 67 13.84 7.73 -15.85
N ALA A 68 15.16 7.62 -15.75
CA ALA A 68 16.03 7.41 -16.90
C ALA A 68 15.72 6.07 -17.61
N ARG A 69 15.51 5.00 -16.85
CA ARG A 69 15.13 3.67 -17.39
C ARG A 69 13.79 3.71 -18.12
N ARG A 70 12.77 4.39 -17.55
CA ARG A 70 11.48 4.65 -18.22
C ARG A 70 11.67 5.34 -19.58
N ARG A 71 12.53 6.37 -19.66
CA ARG A 71 12.85 7.07 -20.92
C ARG A 71 13.52 6.15 -21.94
N CYS A 72 14.44 5.27 -21.52
CA CYS A 72 15.08 4.29 -22.40
C CYS A 72 14.10 3.26 -22.99
N LEU A 73 13.05 2.92 -22.25
CA LEU A 73 11.96 2.11 -22.80
C LEU A 73 11.10 2.92 -23.77
N ILE A 74 10.60 4.08 -23.36
CA ILE A 74 9.69 4.92 -24.16
C ILE A 74 10.31 5.33 -25.52
N TYR A 75 11.57 5.73 -25.53
CA TYR A 75 12.27 6.21 -26.73
C TYR A 75 13.09 5.12 -27.45
N GLY A 76 13.17 3.93 -26.88
CA GLY A 76 13.96 2.81 -27.41
C GLY A 76 13.10 1.55 -27.56
N LEU A 77 13.19 0.64 -26.57
CA LEU A 77 12.66 -0.72 -26.65
C LEU A 77 11.12 -0.82 -26.78
N LEU A 78 10.38 0.22 -26.42
CA LEU A 78 8.94 0.38 -26.61
C LEU A 78 8.61 1.62 -27.45
N SER A 79 9.53 2.07 -28.32
CA SER A 79 9.18 3.09 -29.32
C SER A 79 8.09 2.56 -30.27
N LYS A 80 7.27 3.45 -30.84
CA LYS A 80 6.40 3.08 -31.96
C LYS A 80 7.20 3.21 -33.26
N PRO A 81 7.02 2.31 -34.25
CA PRO A 81 7.53 2.55 -35.59
C PRO A 81 7.06 3.91 -36.09
N SER A 82 7.99 4.77 -36.53
CA SER A 82 7.62 6.07 -37.09
C SER A 82 6.84 5.86 -38.39
N ALA A 83 5.69 6.52 -38.52
CA ALA A 83 4.79 6.39 -39.65
C ALA A 83 5.33 7.15 -40.89
N GLY A 84 6.42 6.62 -41.46
CA GLY A 84 7.06 7.13 -42.67
C GLY A 84 8.10 8.23 -42.43
N SER A 85 9.32 7.96 -42.87
CA SER A 85 10.22 8.99 -43.40
C SER A 85 10.94 8.41 -44.61
N PRO A 86 10.99 9.08 -45.79
CA PRO A 86 11.51 8.46 -47.00
C PRO A 86 13.03 8.25 -46.97
N LEU A 87 13.48 7.11 -47.48
CA LEU A 87 14.88 6.86 -47.84
C LEU A 87 15.40 7.97 -48.76
N SER A 88 16.32 8.79 -48.24
CA SER A 88 17.04 9.81 -49.01
C SER A 88 18.53 9.48 -48.98
N LYS A 89 19.15 9.40 -50.16
CA LYS A 89 20.54 8.97 -50.34
C LYS A 89 21.53 10.07 -49.98
N GLU A 90 22.77 9.69 -49.74
CA GLU A 90 23.91 10.62 -49.66
C GLU A 90 24.07 11.43 -50.95
N SER A 91 24.38 12.72 -50.81
CA SER A 91 25.57 13.28 -51.48
C SER A 91 26.03 14.57 -50.80
N GLN A 92 27.27 14.97 -51.07
CA GLN A 92 27.91 16.16 -50.51
C GLN A 92 27.81 17.34 -51.49
N ASN A 93 27.77 18.58 -50.96
CA ASN A 93 28.71 19.62 -51.39
C ASN A 93 28.70 20.86 -50.48
N THR A 94 29.72 21.70 -50.65
CA THR A 94 30.06 22.83 -49.78
C THR A 94 29.72 24.19 -50.42
N SER A 95 29.43 25.18 -49.60
CA SER A 95 30.05 26.54 -49.62
C SER A 95 29.47 27.39 -48.48
N ALA A 96 30.15 28.49 -48.13
CA ALA A 96 29.78 29.42 -47.07
C ALA A 96 29.65 30.85 -47.62
N ILE A 97 29.07 31.77 -46.84
CA ILE A 97 29.48 33.19 -46.68
C ILE A 97 28.66 33.86 -45.55
N ASP A 98 29.21 34.96 -45.03
CA ASP A 98 28.88 35.73 -43.83
C ASP A 98 27.59 36.62 -43.97
N THR A 99 27.18 37.58 -43.11
CA THR A 99 27.92 38.43 -42.12
C THR A 99 27.00 39.14 -41.08
N HIS A 100 27.62 39.66 -39.99
CA HIS A 100 27.18 40.74 -39.06
C HIS A 100 26.08 40.41 -37.99
N THR A 101 26.23 40.61 -36.65
CA THR A 101 26.65 41.76 -35.76
C THR A 101 25.41 42.58 -35.29
N ALA A 102 25.16 42.95 -34.01
CA ALA A 102 25.94 42.98 -32.74
C ALA A 102 25.20 42.23 -31.55
N SER A 103 25.57 42.22 -30.25
CA SER A 103 25.68 43.24 -29.15
C SER A 103 24.40 44.06 -28.87
N SER A 104 23.85 44.21 -27.65
CA SER A 104 24.14 43.66 -26.29
C SER A 104 22.80 43.24 -25.61
N ASP A 105 22.54 43.07 -24.30
CA ASP A 105 23.25 43.35 -23.02
C ASP A 105 22.76 42.42 -21.86
N ALA A 106 23.16 42.68 -20.61
CA ALA A 106 22.92 41.80 -19.44
C ALA A 106 21.73 42.21 -18.52
N SER A 107 21.02 41.21 -17.97
CA SER A 107 20.66 41.10 -16.52
C SER A 107 19.87 39.83 -16.16
N LEU A 108 20.23 39.24 -15.02
CA LEU A 108 19.41 38.32 -14.20
C LEU A 108 18.75 39.15 -13.07
N PRO A 109 17.62 38.77 -12.42
CA PRO A 109 17.51 37.43 -11.78
C PRO A 109 16.10 36.82 -11.56
N SER A 110 16.13 35.61 -10.98
CA SER A 110 15.16 35.03 -10.02
C SER A 110 13.84 34.40 -10.51
N SER A 111 13.89 33.07 -10.64
CA SER A 111 13.01 32.12 -9.93
C SER A 111 11.48 32.39 -9.86
N SER A 112 10.74 31.74 -10.76
CA SER A 112 9.43 31.14 -10.45
C SER A 112 9.17 29.97 -11.39
N THR A 113 9.07 28.75 -10.84
CA THR A 113 8.93 27.51 -11.63
C THR A 113 7.47 27.16 -11.84
N GLU A 114 6.83 27.77 -12.84
CA GLU A 114 5.52 27.32 -13.29
C GLU A 114 5.59 25.93 -13.94
N ILE A 115 4.55 25.11 -13.75
CA ILE A 115 4.46 23.75 -14.28
C ILE A 115 3.85 23.81 -15.69
N PRO A 116 4.54 23.34 -16.74
CA PRO A 116 3.97 23.32 -18.09
C PRO A 116 2.71 22.44 -18.16
N PRO A 117 1.66 22.86 -18.89
CA PRO A 117 0.42 22.10 -18.99
C PRO A 117 0.62 20.74 -19.66
N ARG A 118 -0.18 19.77 -19.21
CA ARG A 118 -0.17 18.37 -19.66
C ARG A 118 -0.42 18.28 -21.19
N PRO A 119 0.48 17.68 -22.00
CA PRO A 119 0.19 17.37 -23.39
C PRO A 119 -1.05 16.48 -23.53
N SER A 120 -1.85 16.74 -24.56
CA SER A 120 -3.09 16.00 -24.82
C SER A 120 -2.83 14.55 -25.26
N LEU A 121 -3.71 13.64 -24.86
CA LEU A 121 -3.67 12.23 -25.24
C LEU A 121 -4.03 12.06 -26.73
N PRO A 122 -3.18 11.41 -27.56
CA PRO A 122 -3.56 11.00 -28.91
C PRO A 122 -4.58 9.85 -28.86
N THR A 123 -5.61 9.93 -29.70
CA THR A 123 -6.69 8.92 -29.79
C THR A 123 -6.16 7.54 -30.24
N ALA A 124 -6.80 6.46 -29.78
CA ALA A 124 -6.38 5.09 -30.05
C ALA A 124 -6.60 4.67 -31.52
N GLY A 125 -5.53 4.72 -32.33
CA GLY A 125 -5.50 4.15 -33.68
C GLY A 125 -5.24 2.64 -33.66
N LYS A 126 -6.18 1.84 -34.18
CA LYS A 126 -6.05 0.38 -34.34
C LYS A 126 -5.30 0.00 -35.62
N THR A 127 -4.01 -0.28 -35.53
CA THR A 127 -3.28 -1.23 -36.38
C THR A 127 -1.94 -1.52 -35.72
N GLY A 128 -1.79 -2.72 -35.15
CA GLY A 128 -0.50 -3.26 -34.71
C GLY A 128 -0.31 -4.62 -35.37
N THR A 129 0.90 -4.88 -35.89
CA THR A 129 1.24 -6.18 -36.49
C THR A 129 1.41 -7.20 -35.38
N THR A 130 1.12 -8.48 -35.63
CA THR A 130 1.24 -9.53 -34.59
C THR A 130 2.66 -9.60 -34.00
N THR A 131 3.68 -9.43 -34.86
CA THR A 131 5.10 -9.34 -34.49
C THR A 131 5.41 -8.29 -33.44
N ASP A 132 4.71 -7.16 -33.48
CA ASP A 132 5.00 -5.99 -32.64
C ASP A 132 4.46 -6.22 -31.23
N SER A 133 3.29 -6.87 -31.13
CA SER A 133 2.69 -7.30 -29.85
C SER A 133 3.52 -8.36 -29.14
N ASP A 134 4.15 -9.27 -29.87
CA ASP A 134 5.02 -10.31 -29.27
C ASP A 134 6.32 -9.68 -28.73
N ALA A 135 6.97 -8.81 -29.51
CA ALA A 135 8.16 -8.08 -29.08
C ALA A 135 7.89 -7.18 -27.85
N ASP A 136 6.79 -6.43 -27.84
CA ASP A 136 6.37 -5.63 -26.68
C ASP A 136 6.11 -6.51 -25.45
N THR A 137 5.52 -7.70 -25.63
CA THR A 137 5.24 -8.65 -24.54
C THR A 137 6.53 -9.12 -23.87
N ASP A 138 7.55 -9.45 -24.67
CA ASP A 138 8.85 -9.91 -24.14
C ASP A 138 9.63 -8.79 -23.43
N VAL A 139 9.61 -7.56 -23.95
CA VAL A 139 10.22 -6.40 -23.27
C VAL A 139 9.53 -6.15 -21.93
N ILE A 140 8.20 -6.16 -21.89
CA ILE A 140 7.41 -5.96 -20.67
C ILE A 140 7.68 -7.06 -19.65
N ARG A 141 7.66 -8.34 -20.07
CA ARG A 141 8.00 -9.48 -19.20
C ARG A 141 9.43 -9.44 -18.68
N SER A 142 10.39 -9.05 -19.52
CA SER A 142 11.80 -8.87 -19.10
C SER A 142 11.93 -7.81 -18.00
N GLU A 143 11.18 -6.69 -18.09
CA GLU A 143 11.21 -5.62 -17.08
C GLU A 143 10.46 -5.96 -15.79
N LEU A 144 9.38 -6.73 -15.88
CA LEU A 144 8.78 -7.36 -14.71
C LEU A 144 9.77 -8.35 -14.08
N GLY A 145 10.47 -9.17 -14.87
CA GLY A 145 11.53 -10.06 -14.39
C GLY A 145 12.67 -9.32 -13.69
N PHE A 146 13.13 -8.19 -14.25
CA PHE A 146 14.20 -7.35 -13.68
C PHE A 146 13.87 -6.82 -12.28
N THR A 147 12.60 -6.51 -12.00
CA THR A 147 12.20 -6.01 -10.67
C THR A 147 12.04 -7.10 -9.61
N VAL A 148 11.87 -8.39 -9.97
CA VAL A 148 11.70 -9.49 -9.00
C VAL A 148 12.88 -9.63 -8.02
N PRO A 149 14.16 -9.74 -8.43
CA PRO A 149 15.27 -9.85 -7.48
C PRO A 149 15.39 -8.60 -6.61
N LEU A 150 15.15 -7.41 -7.18
CA LEU A 150 15.18 -6.14 -6.45
C LEU A 150 14.08 -6.07 -5.39
N LEU A 151 12.85 -6.54 -5.67
CA LEU A 151 11.80 -6.66 -4.66
C LEU A 151 12.14 -7.69 -3.57
N MET A 152 12.77 -8.81 -3.94
CA MET A 152 13.16 -9.84 -2.97
C MET A 152 14.24 -9.35 -1.99
N GLU A 153 15.14 -8.47 -2.42
CA GLU A 153 16.20 -7.87 -1.59
C GLU A 153 15.73 -6.60 -0.85
N PHE A 154 15.02 -5.70 -1.54
CA PHE A 154 14.56 -4.40 -1.04
C PHE A 154 13.02 -4.28 -1.03
N PRO A 155 12.28 -5.12 -0.28
CA PRO A 155 10.81 -5.25 -0.38
C PRO A 155 10.01 -4.01 0.04
N LYS A 156 10.68 -2.97 0.56
CA LYS A 156 10.08 -1.71 1.04
C LYS A 156 10.56 -0.48 0.28
N CYS A 157 11.38 -0.66 -0.77
CA CYS A 157 11.73 0.44 -1.67
C CYS A 157 10.51 0.81 -2.52
N TYR A 158 9.99 2.02 -2.31
CA TYR A 158 8.81 2.54 -3.01
C TYR A 158 8.99 2.52 -4.54
N TRP A 159 10.20 2.84 -5.01
CA TRP A 159 10.46 3.03 -6.44
C TRP A 159 10.40 1.76 -7.26
N ILE A 160 10.71 0.59 -6.68
CA ILE A 160 10.55 -0.69 -7.40
C ILE A 160 9.07 -1.00 -7.62
N TRP A 161 8.23 -0.84 -6.60
CA TRP A 161 6.77 -1.01 -6.71
C TRP A 161 6.16 0.00 -7.69
N ASN A 162 6.56 1.28 -7.60
CA ASN A 162 6.12 2.34 -8.52
C ASN A 162 6.57 2.11 -9.97
N TYR A 163 7.77 1.57 -10.18
CA TYR A 163 8.23 1.17 -11.52
C TYR A 163 7.47 -0.05 -12.05
N ARG A 164 7.23 -1.07 -11.21
CA ARG A 164 6.50 -2.28 -11.60
C ARG A 164 5.07 -1.96 -12.05
N LEU A 165 4.34 -1.12 -11.30
CA LEU A 165 3.03 -0.62 -11.73
C LEU A 165 3.11 0.11 -13.07
N TRP A 166 4.08 1.02 -13.24
CA TRP A 166 4.29 1.69 -14.51
C TRP A 166 4.59 0.72 -15.67
N THR A 167 5.29 -0.40 -15.44
CA THR A 167 5.51 -1.42 -16.49
C THR A 167 4.21 -2.16 -16.83
N LEU A 168 3.35 -2.43 -15.84
CA LEU A 168 2.05 -3.07 -16.02
C LEU A 168 1.04 -2.16 -16.74
N ASP A 169 1.10 -0.84 -16.56
CA ASP A 169 0.33 0.13 -17.36
C ASP A 169 0.71 0.02 -18.85
N ARG A 170 1.99 -0.20 -19.18
CA ARG A 170 2.42 -0.38 -20.59
C ARG A 170 1.85 -1.66 -21.19
N ALA A 171 1.60 -2.70 -20.38
CA ALA A 171 0.92 -3.90 -20.85
C ALA A 171 -0.52 -3.60 -21.29
N ILE A 172 -1.24 -2.76 -20.55
CA ILE A 172 -2.59 -2.29 -20.90
C ILE A 172 -2.58 -1.40 -22.15
N GLU A 173 -1.61 -0.50 -22.29
CA GLU A 173 -1.55 0.46 -23.40
C GLU A 173 -1.11 -0.15 -24.74
N ARG A 174 -0.41 -1.29 -24.73
CA ARG A 174 0.29 -1.83 -25.91
C ARG A 174 -0.17 -3.22 -26.34
N LEU A 175 -0.54 -4.09 -25.38
CA LEU A 175 -0.87 -5.48 -25.67
C LEU A 175 -2.38 -5.67 -25.81
N HIS A 176 -2.80 -6.75 -26.47
CA HIS A 176 -4.20 -7.13 -26.47
C HIS A 176 -4.69 -7.40 -25.04
N ALA A 177 -5.93 -6.99 -24.71
CA ALA A 177 -6.43 -7.02 -23.33
C ALA A 177 -6.35 -8.39 -22.65
N SER A 178 -6.48 -9.50 -23.40
CA SER A 178 -6.31 -10.87 -22.86
C SER A 178 -4.86 -11.25 -22.53
N ILE A 179 -3.87 -10.64 -23.19
CA ILE A 179 -2.44 -10.80 -22.88
C ILE A 179 -2.09 -9.93 -21.68
N ALA A 180 -2.50 -8.65 -21.71
CA ALA A 180 -2.34 -7.73 -20.59
C ALA A 180 -2.95 -8.30 -19.30
N ARG A 181 -4.17 -8.82 -19.36
CA ARG A 181 -4.86 -9.44 -18.22
C ARG A 181 -4.02 -10.56 -17.58
N ARG A 182 -3.50 -11.51 -18.37
CA ARG A 182 -2.68 -12.62 -17.86
C ARG A 182 -1.44 -12.12 -17.10
N ILE A 183 -0.78 -11.09 -17.63
CA ILE A 183 0.39 -10.47 -16.97
C ILE A 183 -0.02 -9.84 -15.62
N TRP A 184 -1.17 -9.17 -15.54
CA TRP A 184 -1.69 -8.67 -14.26
C TRP A 184 -2.17 -9.79 -13.31
N GLU A 185 -2.62 -10.94 -13.83
CA GLU A 185 -3.01 -12.12 -13.00
C GLU A 185 -1.78 -12.81 -12.38
N GLU A 186 -0.64 -12.86 -13.08
CA GLU A 186 0.66 -13.34 -12.56
C GLU A 186 1.11 -12.56 -11.29
N GLU A 187 0.74 -11.27 -11.18
CA GLU A 187 1.08 -10.40 -10.05
C GLU A 187 0.42 -10.82 -8.72
N LEU A 188 -0.74 -11.48 -8.76
CA LEU A 188 -1.38 -12.03 -7.56
C LEU A 188 -0.52 -13.12 -6.92
N GLY A 189 0.22 -13.89 -7.73
CA GLY A 189 1.20 -14.87 -7.30
C GLY A 189 2.44 -14.22 -6.68
N LEU A 190 3.00 -13.19 -7.34
CA LEU A 190 4.14 -12.44 -6.79
C LEU A 190 3.79 -11.79 -5.45
N VAL A 191 2.67 -11.07 -5.37
CA VAL A 191 2.32 -10.34 -4.15
C VAL A 191 1.99 -11.28 -2.99
N SER A 192 1.41 -12.46 -3.28
CA SER A 192 1.26 -13.53 -2.28
C SER A 192 2.61 -14.01 -1.76
N LYS A 193 3.60 -14.23 -2.64
CA LYS A 193 4.98 -14.60 -2.24
C LYS A 193 5.65 -13.51 -1.39
N MET A 194 5.46 -12.24 -1.74
CA MET A 194 5.97 -11.10 -0.96
C MET A 194 5.32 -11.01 0.42
N LEU A 195 4.02 -11.29 0.53
CA LEU A 195 3.27 -11.31 1.79
C LEU A 195 3.52 -12.57 2.64
N THR A 196 3.96 -13.68 2.04
CA THR A 196 4.51 -14.81 2.82
C THR A 196 5.90 -14.50 3.37
N LYS A 197 6.71 -13.62 2.73
CA LYS A 197 8.01 -13.19 3.25
C LYS A 197 7.90 -12.10 4.33
N ASP A 198 7.01 -11.12 4.16
CA ASP A 198 6.67 -10.13 5.18
C ASP A 198 5.16 -9.83 5.12
N ARG A 199 4.41 -10.53 5.99
CA ARG A 199 2.95 -10.44 6.09
C ARG A 199 2.44 -9.03 6.43
N ARG A 200 3.27 -8.18 7.04
CA ARG A 200 2.97 -6.79 7.40
C ARG A 200 3.57 -5.78 6.43
N ASN A 201 4.01 -6.21 5.24
CA ASN A 201 4.50 -5.29 4.22
C ASN A 201 3.36 -4.49 3.59
N PHE A 202 3.15 -3.27 4.09
CA PHE A 202 2.15 -2.33 3.60
C PHE A 202 2.25 -2.05 2.09
N HIS A 203 3.46 -2.02 1.52
CA HIS A 203 3.64 -1.83 0.07
C HIS A 203 3.05 -3.00 -0.72
N ALA A 204 3.26 -4.23 -0.26
CA ALA A 204 2.71 -5.42 -0.90
C ALA A 204 1.17 -5.48 -0.75
N TRP A 205 0.61 -5.14 0.42
CA TRP A 205 -0.84 -5.05 0.59
C TRP A 205 -1.48 -3.93 -0.26
N GLY A 206 -0.85 -2.77 -0.36
CA GLY A 206 -1.29 -1.68 -1.24
C GLY A 206 -1.21 -2.06 -2.71
N TYR A 207 -0.13 -2.73 -3.12
CA TYR A 207 0.07 -3.25 -4.47
C TYR A 207 -0.99 -4.31 -4.81
N ARG A 208 -1.31 -5.26 -3.91
CA ARG A 208 -2.38 -6.25 -4.13
C ARG A 208 -3.72 -5.58 -4.40
N ARG A 209 -4.12 -4.61 -3.58
CA ARG A 209 -5.38 -3.87 -3.79
C ARG A 209 -5.43 -3.13 -5.13
N HIS A 210 -4.31 -2.59 -5.59
CA HIS A 210 -4.23 -1.95 -6.91
C HIS A 210 -4.31 -2.96 -8.06
N VAL A 211 -3.59 -4.10 -7.97
CA VAL A 211 -3.66 -5.20 -8.94
C VAL A 211 -5.09 -5.75 -9.05
N VAL A 212 -5.75 -5.98 -7.91
CA VAL A 212 -7.16 -6.39 -7.86
C VAL A 212 -8.05 -5.36 -8.56
N ALA A 213 -8.01 -4.08 -8.16
CA ALA A 213 -8.85 -3.05 -8.76
C ALA A 213 -8.66 -2.90 -10.28
N GLN A 214 -7.44 -3.15 -10.79
CA GLN A 214 -7.18 -3.14 -12.22
C GLN A 214 -7.68 -4.42 -12.93
N LEU A 215 -7.56 -5.59 -12.31
CA LEU A 215 -8.10 -6.86 -12.82
C LEU A 215 -9.64 -6.92 -12.83
N GLU A 216 -10.27 -6.16 -11.94
CA GLU A 216 -11.72 -5.93 -11.89
C GLU A 216 -12.20 -4.89 -12.92
N SER A 217 -11.29 -4.08 -13.48
CA SER A 217 -11.65 -3.00 -14.41
C SER A 217 -12.13 -3.50 -15.77
N SER A 218 -13.01 -2.72 -16.41
CA SER A 218 -13.47 -2.98 -17.79
C SER A 218 -12.34 -3.01 -18.81
N VAL A 219 -11.22 -2.33 -18.56
CA VAL A 219 -10.03 -2.30 -19.42
C VAL A 219 -9.36 -3.67 -19.54
N LEU A 220 -9.40 -4.49 -18.48
CA LEU A 220 -8.95 -5.88 -18.49
C LEU A 220 -10.13 -6.89 -18.59
N ASN A 221 -11.29 -6.43 -19.09
CA ASN A 221 -12.54 -7.20 -19.16
C ASN A 221 -12.88 -7.88 -17.84
N GLY A 222 -12.73 -7.13 -16.74
CA GLY A 222 -12.81 -7.64 -15.38
C GLY A 222 -14.19 -8.05 -14.90
N GLN A 223 -14.16 -8.89 -13.87
CA GLN A 223 -15.27 -9.20 -12.97
C GLN A 223 -14.76 -9.06 -11.54
N SER A 224 -15.66 -8.95 -10.58
CA SER A 224 -15.31 -8.80 -9.17
C SER A 224 -14.46 -9.97 -8.64
N LEU A 225 -13.46 -9.64 -7.84
CA LEU A 225 -12.61 -10.57 -7.11
C LEU A 225 -12.90 -10.52 -5.60
N VAL A 226 -13.98 -9.86 -5.17
CA VAL A 226 -14.27 -9.61 -3.73
C VAL A 226 -14.34 -10.89 -2.90
N GLU A 227 -14.89 -11.97 -3.45
CA GLU A 227 -14.93 -13.30 -2.83
C GLU A 227 -13.52 -13.87 -2.60
N LEU A 228 -12.69 -13.86 -3.64
CA LEU A 228 -11.31 -14.39 -3.61
C LEU A 228 -10.40 -13.55 -2.72
N GLU A 229 -10.59 -12.24 -2.66
CA GLU A 229 -9.88 -11.38 -1.71
C GLU A 229 -10.35 -11.59 -0.27
N PHE A 230 -11.64 -11.84 -0.04
CA PHE A 230 -12.16 -12.16 1.28
C PHE A 230 -11.61 -13.50 1.77
N GLU A 231 -11.65 -14.54 0.94
CA GLU A 231 -10.99 -15.84 1.18
C GLU A 231 -9.49 -15.67 1.44
N TYR A 232 -8.79 -14.84 0.65
CA TYR A 232 -7.37 -14.54 0.87
C TYR A 232 -7.11 -13.86 2.21
N THR A 233 -8.00 -12.98 2.71
CA THR A 233 -7.89 -12.48 4.09
C THR A 233 -8.14 -13.56 5.12
N THR A 234 -9.14 -14.44 4.93
CA THR A 234 -9.40 -15.60 5.81
C THR A 234 -8.13 -16.44 5.96
N LYS A 235 -7.51 -16.80 4.83
CA LYS A 235 -6.25 -17.54 4.81
C LYS A 235 -5.11 -16.79 5.51
N LYS A 236 -4.96 -15.49 5.26
CA LYS A 236 -3.87 -14.67 5.85
C LYS A 236 -4.07 -14.32 7.33
N ILE A 237 -5.26 -14.59 7.89
CA ILE A 237 -5.55 -14.58 9.33
C ILE A 237 -5.22 -15.95 9.93
N HIS A 238 -5.64 -17.06 9.31
CA HIS A 238 -5.30 -18.41 9.79
C HIS A 238 -3.79 -18.72 9.71
N GLU A 239 -3.05 -18.10 8.78
CA GLU A 239 -1.58 -18.17 8.74
C GLU A 239 -0.90 -17.39 9.90
N ASP A 240 -1.58 -16.40 10.50
CA ASP A 240 -1.07 -15.57 11.61
C ASP A 240 -2.17 -14.64 12.19
N LEU A 241 -2.63 -14.90 13.42
CA LEU A 241 -3.63 -14.07 14.08
C LEU A 241 -3.13 -12.63 14.33
N SER A 242 -1.81 -12.44 14.52
CA SER A 242 -1.14 -11.14 14.64
C SER A 242 -1.10 -10.30 13.35
N ASN A 243 -1.75 -10.75 12.27
CA ASN A 243 -1.69 -10.11 10.97
C ASN A 243 -2.71 -8.97 10.83
N PHE A 244 -2.50 -7.87 11.56
CA PHE A 244 -3.30 -6.64 11.45
C PHE A 244 -3.58 -6.20 10.01
N SER A 245 -2.66 -6.44 9.07
CA SER A 245 -2.85 -6.06 7.67
C SER A 245 -3.90 -6.92 6.95
N ALA A 246 -4.07 -8.19 7.33
CA ALA A 246 -5.15 -9.03 6.83
C ALA A 246 -6.50 -8.66 7.45
N TRP A 247 -6.56 -8.47 8.78
CA TRP A 247 -7.75 -7.97 9.49
C TRP A 247 -8.23 -6.61 8.94
N HIS A 248 -7.33 -5.66 8.76
CA HIS A 248 -7.66 -4.37 8.15
C HIS A 248 -8.14 -4.52 6.70
N ASN A 249 -7.52 -5.39 5.89
CA ASN A 249 -7.99 -5.63 4.52
C ASN A 249 -9.39 -6.29 4.50
N ARG A 250 -9.69 -7.16 5.48
CA ARG A 250 -10.99 -7.81 5.67
C ARG A 250 -12.10 -6.81 5.99
N SER A 251 -11.86 -5.89 6.93
CA SER A 251 -12.85 -4.86 7.30
C SER A 251 -13.20 -3.90 6.15
N GLN A 252 -12.32 -3.73 5.16
CA GLN A 252 -12.64 -2.95 3.96
C GLN A 252 -13.43 -3.74 2.90
N LEU A 253 -13.48 -5.08 2.99
CA LEU A 253 -14.15 -5.95 2.02
C LEU A 253 -15.60 -6.30 2.40
N ILE A 254 -15.92 -6.47 3.69
CA ILE A 254 -17.21 -7.02 4.16
C ILE A 254 -18.44 -6.29 3.56
N THR A 255 -18.51 -4.96 3.64
CA THR A 255 -19.65 -4.21 3.09
C THR A 255 -19.79 -4.40 1.58
N ARG A 256 -18.66 -4.48 0.85
CA ARG A 256 -18.65 -4.71 -0.61
C ARG A 256 -19.14 -6.12 -0.93
N LEU A 257 -18.62 -7.13 -0.23
CA LEU A 257 -18.99 -8.53 -0.35
C LEU A 257 -20.50 -8.73 -0.17
N LEU A 258 -21.07 -8.22 0.94
CA LEU A 258 -22.50 -8.32 1.23
C LEU A 258 -23.38 -7.61 0.20
N ASN A 259 -22.93 -6.45 -0.30
CA ASN A 259 -23.67 -5.70 -1.32
C ASN A 259 -23.66 -6.39 -2.68
N GLU A 260 -22.52 -6.96 -3.12
CA GLU A 260 -22.42 -7.69 -4.39
C GLU A 260 -23.15 -9.04 -4.36
N ARG A 261 -23.11 -9.75 -3.22
CA ARG A 261 -23.96 -10.93 -2.95
C ARG A 261 -25.46 -10.61 -2.93
N LYS A 262 -25.84 -9.32 -2.84
CA LYS A 262 -27.21 -8.86 -2.54
C LYS A 262 -27.76 -9.50 -1.25
N ALA A 263 -26.90 -9.64 -0.25
CA ALA A 263 -27.20 -10.32 1.01
C ALA A 263 -28.38 -9.67 1.73
N ASP A 264 -29.36 -10.50 2.12
CA ASP A 264 -30.49 -10.14 2.97
C ASP A 264 -30.06 -10.00 4.43
N ASP A 265 -30.98 -9.55 5.28
CA ASP A 265 -30.66 -9.27 6.69
C ASP A 265 -30.28 -10.53 7.48
N ALA A 266 -30.82 -11.70 7.12
CA ALA A 266 -30.42 -12.97 7.71
C ALA A 266 -28.96 -13.32 7.34
N SER A 267 -28.58 -13.21 6.07
CA SER A 267 -27.20 -13.45 5.61
C SER A 267 -26.20 -12.42 6.14
N ARG A 268 -26.65 -11.19 6.40
CA ARG A 268 -25.84 -10.13 7.02
C ARG A 268 -25.62 -10.36 8.51
N LYS A 269 -26.64 -10.87 9.21
CA LYS A 269 -26.57 -11.27 10.62
C LYS A 269 -25.64 -12.47 10.79
N ASP A 270 -25.86 -13.53 10.00
CA ASP A 270 -25.01 -14.73 9.94
C ASP A 270 -23.52 -14.42 9.70
N LEU A 271 -23.20 -13.46 8.82
CA LEU A 271 -21.81 -13.02 8.63
C LEU A 271 -21.29 -12.25 9.85
N LEU A 272 -22.07 -11.36 10.45
CA LEU A 272 -21.66 -10.62 11.65
C LEU A 272 -21.41 -11.56 12.84
N ASP A 273 -22.30 -12.54 13.05
CA ASP A 273 -22.19 -13.55 14.09
C ASP A 273 -20.87 -14.32 13.97
N LYS A 274 -20.50 -14.74 12.76
CA LYS A 274 -19.25 -15.45 12.45
C LYS A 274 -18.00 -14.58 12.57
N GLU A 275 -18.06 -13.31 12.17
CA GLU A 275 -16.94 -12.39 12.36
C GLU A 275 -16.68 -12.09 13.85
N LEU A 276 -17.74 -12.05 14.68
CA LEU A 276 -17.65 -11.93 16.14
C LEU A 276 -17.12 -13.24 16.77
N GLU A 277 -17.64 -14.40 16.36
CA GLU A 277 -17.17 -15.73 16.80
C GLU A 277 -15.66 -15.91 16.56
N ILE A 278 -15.20 -15.71 15.32
CA ILE A 278 -13.79 -15.86 14.93
C ILE A 278 -12.87 -14.91 15.72
N ILE A 279 -13.31 -13.69 16.02
CA ILE A 279 -12.47 -12.75 16.79
C ILE A 279 -12.47 -13.06 18.29
N ARG A 280 -13.57 -13.58 18.86
CA ARG A 280 -13.60 -14.09 20.24
C ARG A 280 -12.67 -15.30 20.42
N GLU A 281 -12.72 -16.26 19.49
CA GLU A 281 -11.77 -17.39 19.47
C GLU A 281 -10.31 -16.90 19.43
N ALA A 282 -10.01 -15.92 18.58
CA ALA A 282 -8.66 -15.35 18.50
C ALA A 282 -8.26 -14.60 19.79
N LEU A 283 -9.17 -13.86 20.41
CA LEU A 283 -8.93 -13.15 21.68
C LEU A 283 -8.73 -14.11 22.86
N ASN A 284 -9.35 -15.29 22.85
CA ASN A 284 -9.12 -16.34 23.84
C ASN A 284 -7.72 -16.98 23.76
N VAL A 285 -6.97 -16.79 22.68
CA VAL A 285 -5.61 -17.37 22.49
C VAL A 285 -4.49 -16.34 22.31
N GLY A 286 -4.81 -15.07 22.06
CA GLY A 286 -3.82 -13.97 21.96
C GLY A 286 -4.33 -12.62 22.49
N PRO A 287 -4.88 -12.55 23.72
CA PRO A 287 -5.48 -11.32 24.26
C PRO A 287 -4.49 -10.16 24.43
N GLU A 288 -3.18 -10.38 24.37
CA GLU A 288 -2.17 -9.32 24.34
C GLU A 288 -2.09 -8.59 22.98
N ASP A 289 -2.58 -9.19 21.89
CA ASP A 289 -2.41 -8.67 20.54
C ASP A 289 -3.43 -7.58 20.18
N GLN A 290 -2.93 -6.34 20.17
CA GLN A 290 -3.62 -5.14 19.74
C GLN A 290 -4.33 -5.26 18.38
N SER A 291 -3.83 -6.12 17.48
CA SER A 291 -4.42 -6.36 16.16
C SER A 291 -5.84 -6.91 16.25
N LEU A 292 -6.08 -7.80 17.22
CA LEU A 292 -7.35 -8.46 17.43
C LEU A 292 -8.36 -7.49 18.05
N TRP A 293 -7.95 -6.77 19.09
CA TRP A 293 -8.75 -5.72 19.72
C TRP A 293 -9.19 -4.63 18.74
N TYR A 294 -8.34 -4.22 17.80
CA TYR A 294 -8.74 -3.28 16.74
C TYR A 294 -9.73 -3.87 15.73
N TYR A 295 -9.75 -5.19 15.52
CA TYR A 295 -10.78 -5.83 14.69
C TYR A 295 -12.12 -5.96 15.44
N HIS A 296 -12.06 -6.39 16.70
CA HIS A 296 -13.23 -6.44 17.59
C HIS A 296 -13.87 -5.06 17.76
N GLN A 297 -13.06 -4.02 18.01
CA GLN A 297 -13.51 -2.62 18.07
C GLN A 297 -14.18 -2.18 16.76
N PHE A 298 -13.68 -2.59 15.58
CA PHE A 298 -14.33 -2.31 14.30
C PHE A 298 -15.74 -2.93 14.20
N LEU A 299 -15.93 -4.18 14.67
CA LEU A 299 -17.24 -4.84 14.66
C LEU A 299 -18.21 -4.18 15.66
N VAL A 300 -17.77 -3.93 16.90
CA VAL A 300 -18.59 -3.27 17.93
C VAL A 300 -18.97 -1.84 17.54
N LEU A 301 -18.07 -1.07 16.91
CA LEU A 301 -18.41 0.27 16.37
C LEU A 301 -19.33 0.21 15.15
N ASN A 302 -19.44 -0.93 14.45
CA ASN A 302 -20.42 -1.14 13.38
C ASN A 302 -21.85 -1.31 13.95
N LEU A 303 -21.96 -1.99 15.09
CA LEU A 303 -23.19 -2.14 15.87
C LEU A 303 -23.61 -0.82 16.52
N ALA A 304 -22.67 -0.14 17.18
CA ALA A 304 -22.92 1.08 17.96
C ALA A 304 -23.25 2.33 17.12
N ASN A 305 -22.90 2.36 15.83
CA ASN A 305 -23.16 3.50 14.95
C ASN A 305 -24.23 3.18 13.89
N PRO A 306 -25.54 3.33 14.21
CA PRO A 306 -26.64 3.14 13.27
C PRO A 306 -26.69 4.19 12.12
N SER A 307 -25.81 5.20 12.12
CA SER A 307 -25.66 6.18 11.02
C SER A 307 -24.45 5.92 10.11
N SER A 308 -23.71 4.83 10.32
CA SER A 308 -22.50 4.50 9.54
C SER A 308 -22.82 4.07 8.10
N SER A 309 -22.15 4.66 7.11
CA SER A 309 -22.31 4.32 5.69
C SER A 309 -21.67 2.98 5.28
N ARG A 310 -21.11 2.21 6.23
CA ARG A 310 -20.46 0.91 5.99
C ARG A 310 -20.97 -0.19 6.92
N GLN A 311 -22.28 -0.24 7.14
CA GLN A 311 -22.89 -1.26 7.99
C GLN A 311 -22.78 -2.67 7.41
N ILE A 312 -22.56 -3.64 8.29
CA ILE A 312 -22.59 -5.07 8.00
C ILE A 312 -24.07 -5.50 7.96
N ALA A 313 -24.77 -5.35 9.08
CA ALA A 313 -26.21 -5.51 9.21
C ALA A 313 -26.89 -4.15 9.50
N PRO A 314 -27.50 -3.48 8.51
CA PRO A 314 -28.10 -2.16 8.69
C PRO A 314 -29.42 -2.24 9.46
N ASN A 315 -30.27 -3.22 9.16
CA ASN A 315 -31.65 -3.30 9.64
C ASN A 315 -31.80 -3.91 11.05
N LEU A 316 -30.70 -4.15 11.78
CA LEU A 316 -30.77 -4.53 13.20
C LEU A 316 -31.44 -3.43 14.02
N THR A 317 -32.40 -3.83 14.85
CA THR A 317 -33.07 -2.98 15.84
C THR A 317 -32.10 -2.43 16.88
N MET A 318 -32.51 -1.39 17.62
CA MET A 318 -31.68 -0.80 18.69
C MET A 318 -31.47 -1.82 19.82
N GLU A 319 -32.49 -2.62 20.10
CA GLU A 319 -32.53 -3.69 21.08
C GLU A 319 -31.58 -4.84 20.70
N GLU A 320 -31.59 -5.28 19.43
CA GLU A 320 -30.59 -6.24 18.93
C GLU A 320 -29.17 -5.68 19.00
N ARG A 321 -28.96 -4.43 18.56
CA ARG A 321 -27.64 -3.76 18.62
C ARG A 321 -27.13 -3.69 20.06
N LYS A 322 -27.99 -3.35 21.02
CA LYS A 322 -27.67 -3.38 22.45
C LYS A 322 -27.31 -4.80 22.89
N SER A 323 -28.15 -5.79 22.56
CA SER A 323 -27.94 -7.20 22.94
C SER A 323 -26.61 -7.77 22.42
N TYR A 324 -26.16 -7.38 21.23
CA TYR A 324 -24.83 -7.77 20.73
C TYR A 324 -23.71 -7.16 21.57
N ILE A 325 -23.77 -5.86 21.87
CA ILE A 325 -22.68 -5.20 22.62
C ILE A 325 -22.69 -5.63 24.09
N ASP A 326 -23.87 -5.90 24.67
CA ASP A 326 -24.02 -6.52 25.99
C ASP A 326 -23.36 -7.92 26.02
N ASN A 327 -23.52 -8.72 24.94
CA ASN A 327 -22.88 -10.03 24.82
C ASN A 327 -21.35 -9.92 24.80
N GLU A 328 -20.78 -9.06 23.94
CA GLU A 328 -19.32 -8.92 23.87
C GLU A 328 -18.75 -8.31 25.18
N VAL A 329 -19.51 -7.48 25.90
CA VAL A 329 -19.13 -7.03 27.26
C VAL A 329 -19.13 -8.17 28.27
N THR A 330 -20.03 -9.15 28.16
CA THR A 330 -20.00 -10.37 28.99
C THR A 330 -18.79 -11.24 28.66
N GLU A 331 -18.57 -11.55 27.38
CA GLU A 331 -17.42 -12.37 26.91
C GLU A 331 -16.07 -11.77 27.37
N ILE A 332 -15.93 -10.44 27.30
CA ILE A 332 -14.72 -9.74 27.77
C ILE A 332 -14.63 -9.70 29.31
N LYS A 333 -15.76 -9.71 30.04
CA LYS A 333 -15.77 -9.86 31.52
C LYS A 333 -15.41 -11.27 31.97
N ASP A 334 -15.64 -12.29 31.14
CA ASP A 334 -15.19 -13.66 31.39
C ASP A 334 -13.70 -13.82 31.05
N LEU A 335 -13.23 -13.29 29.91
CA LEU A 335 -11.80 -13.20 29.57
C LEU A 335 -10.99 -12.45 30.65
N LEU A 336 -11.58 -11.44 31.29
CA LEU A 336 -10.99 -10.71 32.42
C LEU A 336 -10.74 -11.58 33.67
N GLN A 337 -11.38 -12.75 33.81
CA GLN A 337 -11.14 -13.63 34.96
C GLN A 337 -9.74 -14.24 34.93
N ASP A 338 -9.22 -14.56 33.75
CA ASP A 338 -7.89 -15.13 33.57
C ASP A 338 -6.82 -14.05 33.31
N TYR A 339 -7.13 -13.04 32.48
CA TYR A 339 -6.15 -12.10 31.92
C TYR A 339 -6.10 -10.72 32.59
N LYS A 340 -5.97 -10.71 33.93
CA LYS A 340 -6.15 -9.51 34.78
C LYS A 340 -5.11 -8.39 34.59
N ASP A 341 -3.96 -8.65 33.96
CA ASP A 341 -2.92 -7.68 33.64
C ASP A 341 -2.96 -7.15 32.20
N ILE A 342 -3.86 -7.68 31.36
CA ILE A 342 -3.99 -7.26 29.96
C ILE A 342 -4.83 -5.99 29.84
N LYS A 343 -4.15 -4.86 29.59
CA LYS A 343 -4.78 -3.54 29.52
C LYS A 343 -5.92 -3.42 28.49
N TRP A 344 -5.87 -4.18 27.40
CA TRP A 344 -6.81 -4.04 26.28
C TRP A 344 -8.24 -4.45 26.67
N ILE A 345 -8.37 -5.42 27.58
CA ILE A 345 -9.64 -5.86 28.16
C ILE A 345 -10.33 -4.67 28.86
N TYR A 346 -9.60 -3.93 29.70
CA TYR A 346 -10.11 -2.73 30.36
C TYR A 346 -10.39 -1.58 29.37
N GLU A 347 -9.51 -1.36 28.38
CA GLU A 347 -9.71 -0.33 27.34
C GLU A 347 -10.99 -0.61 26.54
N ALA A 348 -11.24 -1.87 26.15
CA ALA A 348 -12.44 -2.32 25.46
C ALA A 348 -13.72 -2.23 26.32
N LEU A 349 -13.68 -2.70 27.58
CA LEU A 349 -14.85 -2.61 28.49
C LEU A 349 -15.29 -1.17 28.74
N ILE A 350 -14.35 -0.24 28.87
CA ILE A 350 -14.64 1.20 28.98
C ILE A 350 -15.25 1.72 27.67
N GLU A 351 -14.62 1.44 26.52
CA GLU A 351 -15.10 1.91 25.22
C GLU A 351 -16.50 1.36 24.85
N TYR A 352 -16.84 0.13 25.25
CA TYR A 352 -18.13 -0.48 24.93
C TYR A 352 -19.24 -0.08 25.90
N ALA A 353 -18.91 0.22 27.17
CA ALA A 353 -19.84 0.92 28.06
C ALA A 353 -20.21 2.31 27.51
N ILE A 354 -19.22 3.06 26.98
CA ILE A 354 -19.45 4.35 26.31
C ILE A 354 -20.33 4.15 25.06
N ALA A 355 -20.02 3.15 24.23
CA ALA A 355 -20.78 2.84 23.02
C ALA A 355 -22.25 2.49 23.31
N LEU A 356 -22.52 1.70 24.35
CA LEU A 356 -23.88 1.38 24.83
C LEU A 356 -24.62 2.64 25.30
N SER A 357 -23.97 3.47 26.11
CA SER A 357 -24.53 4.74 26.60
C SER A 357 -24.91 5.67 25.44
N GLN A 358 -24.03 5.81 24.44
CA GLN A 358 -24.28 6.61 23.23
C GLN A 358 -25.38 6.00 22.35
N LEU A 359 -25.39 4.68 22.13
CA LEU A 359 -26.38 3.97 21.32
C LEU A 359 -27.79 4.13 21.92
N MET A 360 -27.94 3.98 23.23
CA MET A 360 -29.23 4.11 23.92
C MET A 360 -29.66 5.56 24.17
N GLY A 361 -28.76 6.54 24.00
CA GLY A 361 -29.02 7.94 24.34
C GLY A 361 -29.22 8.16 25.85
N GLN A 362 -28.67 7.29 26.69
CA GLN A 362 -28.90 7.25 28.14
C GLN A 362 -27.57 7.37 28.90
N PRO A 363 -27.54 8.05 30.07
CA PRO A 363 -26.36 8.09 30.92
C PRO A 363 -26.04 6.69 31.48
N PHE A 364 -24.79 6.46 31.88
CA PHE A 364 -24.40 5.22 32.55
C PHE A 364 -25.31 4.88 33.73
N GLU A 365 -25.74 3.62 33.81
CA GLU A 365 -26.33 3.08 35.03
C GLU A 365 -25.34 3.19 36.21
N PRO A 366 -25.81 3.30 37.46
CA PRO A 366 -24.92 3.46 38.62
C PRO A 366 -23.84 2.37 38.73
N GLN A 367 -24.17 1.12 38.39
CA GLN A 367 -23.19 0.03 38.36
C GLN A 367 -22.18 0.21 37.22
N SER A 368 -22.63 0.46 35.99
CA SER A 368 -21.73 0.72 34.84
C SER A 368 -20.79 1.90 35.09
N ARG A 369 -21.27 2.95 35.78
CA ARG A 369 -20.46 4.10 36.19
C ARG A 369 -19.38 3.69 37.20
N SER A 370 -19.70 2.82 38.16
CA SER A 370 -18.74 2.28 39.13
C SER A 370 -17.71 1.36 38.46
N ASP A 371 -18.17 0.44 37.60
CA ASP A 371 -17.35 -0.46 36.78
C ASP A 371 -16.31 0.34 35.96
N VAL A 372 -16.76 1.31 35.16
CA VAL A 372 -15.88 2.15 34.32
C VAL A 372 -14.86 2.94 35.15
N THR A 373 -15.26 3.52 36.29
CA THR A 373 -14.34 4.20 37.20
C THR A 373 -13.28 3.23 37.77
N SER A 374 -13.66 2.00 38.10
CA SER A 374 -12.72 0.97 38.57
C SER A 374 -11.74 0.54 37.47
N TRP A 375 -12.24 0.29 36.25
CA TRP A 375 -11.43 -0.09 35.10
C TRP A 375 -10.44 1.01 34.71
N LEU A 376 -10.85 2.30 34.75
CA LEU A 376 -9.94 3.43 34.52
C LEU A 376 -8.78 3.45 35.54
N GLN A 377 -9.06 3.20 36.83
CA GLN A 377 -8.02 3.13 37.86
C GLN A 377 -7.04 1.95 37.67
N ILE A 378 -7.47 0.86 37.05
CA ILE A 378 -6.60 -0.28 36.70
C ILE A 378 -5.82 0.02 35.42
N LEU A 379 -6.47 0.52 34.37
CA LEU A 379 -5.87 0.90 33.10
C LEU A 379 -4.77 1.97 33.26
N ARG A 380 -4.93 2.92 34.20
CA ARG A 380 -3.90 3.89 34.61
C ARG A 380 -2.62 3.25 35.20
N LYS A 381 -2.73 2.06 35.78
CA LYS A 381 -1.58 1.27 36.31
C LYS A 381 -0.93 0.43 35.22
N LEU A 382 -1.72 -0.12 34.29
CA LEU A 382 -1.25 -1.00 33.21
C LEU A 382 -0.70 -0.23 31.99
N ASP A 383 -1.16 0.99 31.73
CA ASP A 383 -0.66 1.86 30.64
C ASP A 383 -0.24 3.26 31.13
N PRO A 384 0.75 3.36 32.05
CA PRO A 384 1.13 4.62 32.68
C PRO A 384 1.69 5.66 31.69
N LYS A 385 2.17 5.20 30.53
CA LYS A 385 2.63 6.05 29.42
C LYS A 385 1.50 6.83 28.74
N ARG A 386 0.23 6.42 28.94
CA ARG A 386 -0.96 7.08 28.40
C ARG A 386 -1.83 7.77 29.47
N ASN A 387 -1.32 7.97 30.68
CA ASN A 387 -2.07 8.58 31.79
C ASN A 387 -2.68 9.97 31.50
N GLY A 388 -2.18 10.72 30.51
CA GLY A 388 -2.85 11.90 29.96
C GLY A 388 -4.22 11.55 29.35
N ARG A 389 -4.24 10.70 28.31
CA ARG A 389 -5.47 10.21 27.65
C ARG A 389 -6.50 9.69 28.66
N TRP A 390 -6.06 8.99 29.71
CA TRP A 390 -6.96 8.47 30.74
C TRP A 390 -7.54 9.56 31.65
N SER A 391 -6.80 10.65 31.92
CA SER A 391 -7.33 11.83 32.62
C SER A 391 -8.28 12.65 31.76
N ASP A 392 -7.98 12.80 30.47
CA ASP A 392 -8.86 13.50 29.53
C ASP A 392 -10.18 12.72 29.40
N LEU A 393 -10.12 11.39 29.23
CA LEU A 393 -11.30 10.52 29.19
C LEU A 393 -12.12 10.53 30.49
N GLU A 394 -11.48 10.43 31.66
CA GLU A 394 -12.17 10.48 32.97
C GLU A 394 -12.92 11.81 33.17
N LYS A 395 -12.38 12.91 32.64
CA LYS A 395 -13.00 14.23 32.63
C LYS A 395 -14.16 14.32 31.63
N ASP A 396 -13.97 13.84 30.40
CA ASP A 396 -15.00 13.88 29.34
C ASP A 396 -16.23 13.02 29.68
N LEU A 397 -16.04 11.94 30.44
CA LEU A 397 -17.13 11.11 30.99
C LEU A 397 -17.75 11.69 32.28
N GLY A 398 -17.23 12.82 32.79
CA GLY A 398 -17.69 13.45 34.03
C GLY A 398 -17.55 12.54 35.25
N LEU A 399 -16.49 11.72 35.32
CA LEU A 399 -16.25 10.74 36.39
C LEU A 399 -15.31 11.25 37.50
N GLY A 400 -14.58 12.33 37.24
CA GLY A 400 -13.72 12.99 38.23
C GLY A 400 -14.49 13.48 39.47
N GLN A 401 -13.79 13.62 40.59
CA GLN A 401 -14.38 13.99 41.88
C GLN A 401 -15.01 15.39 41.89
N ILE A 402 -16.11 15.49 42.66
CA ILE A 402 -16.54 16.70 43.37
C ILE A 402 -15.84 16.70 44.72
#